data_AF-A0A0S8JHC4-F1
#
_entry.id   AF-A0A0S8JHC4-F1
#
_cell.length_a   1.000
_cell.length_b   1.000
_cell.length_c   1.000
_cell.angle_alpha   90.00
_cell.angle_beta   90.00
_cell.angle_gamma   90.00
#
_symmetry.space_group_name_H-M   'P 1'
#
loop_
_entity.id
_entity.type
_entity.pdbx_description
1 polymer ?
#
loop_
_entity_poly.entity_id
_entity_poly.type
_entity_poly.pdbx_seq_one_letter_code
_entity_poly.pdbx_strand_id
1 'polypeptide(L)'
;MLLIPFWMFWRFPNARIAGFAKGIVIGLIALITVLPWTARNWSVHHALIPISSNGGHIFWLGFHQLDRSVYQNFNRAETYRATEGKKAGSEEYFQLTAEDNILGFPMLQKVYAERYPDHHIPQNEAQLNRAYFARTLEFMNEHPGAVVVKIIKDTLRVPYLFDHFGRYVVSFGCLLPFAIAGLWITRKRWRELNLFYVLFVSLVMLEVIFHPTPRFRIPYEPFIILFGATAGVALFQRFSVRHLLPYVLIVGVITINLIFYAYSDSIRHAFRAIASLLGLPVEPN
;
A
#
# COMPACT_ATOMS: atom_id res chain seq x y z
N MET A 1 -11.60 -11.98 7.14
CA MET A 1 -12.54 -13.12 7.01
C MET A 1 -13.02 -13.60 8.38
N LEU A 2 -12.13 -13.91 9.32
CA LEU A 2 -12.50 -14.44 10.65
C LEU A 2 -13.29 -13.46 11.55
N LEU A 3 -13.20 -12.15 11.30
CA LEU A 3 -13.92 -11.14 12.09
C LEU A 3 -15.34 -10.85 11.55
N ILE A 4 -15.70 -11.33 10.37
CA ILE A 4 -17.01 -11.07 9.74
C ILE A 4 -18.17 -11.66 10.56
N PRO A 5 -18.11 -12.92 11.07
CA PRO A 5 -19.14 -13.47 11.95
C PRO A 5 -19.38 -12.62 13.20
N PHE A 6 -18.30 -12.23 13.89
CA PHE A 6 -18.37 -11.42 15.10
C PHE A 6 -18.92 -10.02 14.81
N TRP A 7 -18.53 -9.44 13.66
CA TRP A 7 -19.06 -8.18 13.21
C TRP A 7 -20.57 -8.25 12.95
N MET A 8 -21.05 -9.28 12.24
CA MET A 8 -22.49 -9.46 11.97
C MET A 8 -23.30 -9.70 13.25
N PHE A 9 -22.74 -10.47 14.19
CA PHE A 9 -23.35 -10.67 15.52
C PHE A 9 -23.53 -9.36 16.28
N TRP A 10 -22.51 -8.50 16.29
CA TRP A 10 -22.58 -7.21 16.97
C TRP A 10 -23.50 -6.21 16.26
N ARG A 11 -23.50 -6.22 14.91
CA ARG A 11 -24.24 -5.24 14.09
C ARG A 11 -25.75 -5.43 14.09
N PHE A 12 -26.22 -6.67 14.20
CA PHE A 12 -27.64 -7.04 14.08
C PHE A 12 -28.18 -7.64 15.39
N PRO A 13 -28.43 -6.82 16.43
CA PRO A 13 -28.85 -7.30 17.75
C PRO A 13 -30.18 -8.08 17.72
N ASN A 14 -31.07 -7.76 16.78
CA ASN A 14 -32.36 -8.46 16.63
C ASN A 14 -32.25 -9.76 15.82
N ALA A 15 -31.08 -10.06 15.24
CA ALA A 15 -30.85 -11.23 14.40
C ALA A 15 -29.46 -11.83 14.65
N ARG A 16 -28.97 -11.81 15.90
CA ARG A 16 -27.58 -12.17 16.24
C ARG A 16 -27.16 -13.54 15.73
N ILE A 17 -27.97 -14.56 16.00
CA ILE A 17 -27.69 -15.95 15.61
C ILE A 17 -27.68 -16.08 14.08
N ALA A 18 -28.72 -15.57 13.42
CA ALA A 18 -28.80 -15.59 11.95
C ALA A 18 -27.69 -14.78 11.28
N GLY A 19 -27.32 -13.64 11.86
CA GLY A 19 -26.21 -12.80 11.41
C GLY A 19 -24.86 -13.49 11.56
N PHE A 20 -24.62 -14.12 12.71
CA PHE A 20 -23.40 -14.90 12.95
C PHE A 20 -23.29 -16.08 11.99
N ALA A 21 -24.36 -16.84 11.78
CA ALA A 21 -24.40 -17.95 10.81
C ALA A 21 -24.09 -17.47 9.39
N LYS A 22 -24.71 -16.37 8.94
CA LYS A 22 -24.38 -15.75 7.64
C LYS A 22 -22.91 -15.34 7.57
N GLY A 23 -22.37 -14.78 8.64
CA GLY A 23 -20.96 -14.40 8.68
C GLY A 23 -20.01 -15.60 8.63
N ILE A 24 -20.38 -16.73 9.24
CA ILE A 24 -19.64 -17.99 9.09
C ILE A 24 -19.68 -18.43 7.63
N VAL A 25 -20.86 -18.46 6.99
CA VAL A 25 -20.99 -18.84 5.58
C VAL A 25 -20.12 -17.96 4.69
N ILE A 26 -20.15 -16.63 4.89
CA ILE A 26 -19.27 -15.70 4.16
C ILE A 26 -17.79 -16.02 4.41
N GLY A 27 -17.41 -16.28 5.67
CA GLY A 27 -16.04 -16.66 6.02
C GLY A 27 -15.59 -17.97 5.37
N LEU A 28 -16.45 -18.98 5.36
CA LEU A 28 -16.19 -20.29 4.73
C LEU A 28 -16.06 -20.16 3.21
N ILE A 29 -16.98 -19.45 2.56
CA ILE A 29 -16.88 -19.18 1.11
C ILE A 29 -15.54 -18.50 0.81
N ALA A 30 -15.18 -17.48 1.59
CA ALA A 30 -13.96 -16.75 1.38
C ALA A 30 -12.69 -17.61 1.61
N LEU A 31 -12.72 -18.54 2.58
CA LEU A 31 -11.67 -19.54 2.78
C LEU A 31 -11.59 -20.53 1.62
N ILE A 32 -12.73 -21.03 1.14
CA ILE A 32 -12.81 -21.94 -0.02
C ILE A 32 -12.22 -21.27 -1.26
N THR A 33 -12.45 -19.98 -1.46
CA THR A 33 -11.87 -19.23 -2.58
C THR A 33 -10.34 -19.15 -2.51
N VAL A 34 -9.76 -19.06 -1.32
CA VAL A 34 -8.29 -18.97 -1.11
C VAL A 34 -7.64 -20.36 -1.08
N LEU A 35 -8.40 -21.40 -0.73
CA LEU A 35 -7.90 -22.76 -0.51
C LEU A 35 -7.13 -23.36 -1.69
N PRO A 36 -7.54 -23.24 -2.97
CA PRO A 36 -6.77 -23.79 -4.09
C PRO A 36 -5.34 -23.27 -4.14
N TRP A 37 -5.15 -21.98 -3.84
CA TRP A 37 -3.83 -21.36 -3.81
C TRP A 37 -3.01 -21.83 -2.61
N THR A 38 -3.63 -21.94 -1.44
CA THR A 38 -3.00 -22.51 -0.25
C THR A 38 -2.57 -23.97 -0.46
N ALA A 39 -3.43 -24.80 -1.08
CA ALA A 39 -3.15 -26.20 -1.36
C ALA A 39 -2.00 -26.36 -2.36
N ARG A 40 -2.00 -25.55 -3.44
CA ARG A 40 -0.88 -25.48 -4.39
C ARG A 40 0.41 -25.07 -3.70
N ASN A 41 0.37 -24.07 -2.83
CA ASN A 41 1.56 -23.63 -2.12
C ASN A 41 2.09 -24.71 -1.16
N TRP A 42 1.20 -25.45 -0.51
CA TRP A 42 1.58 -26.60 0.32
C TRP A 42 2.27 -27.70 -0.50
N SER A 43 1.74 -28.04 -1.68
CA SER A 43 2.34 -29.09 -2.52
C SER A 43 3.71 -28.70 -3.09
N VAL A 44 3.97 -27.40 -3.29
CA VAL A 44 5.23 -26.90 -3.85
C VAL A 44 6.28 -26.62 -2.78
N HIS A 45 5.88 -25.96 -1.69
CA HIS A 45 6.82 -25.47 -0.67
C HIS A 45 6.85 -26.31 0.61
N HIS A 46 5.95 -27.30 0.74
CA HIS A 46 5.77 -28.09 1.96
C HIS A 46 5.61 -27.21 3.21
N ALA A 47 4.95 -26.07 3.05
CA ALA A 47 4.74 -25.06 4.07
C ALA A 47 3.35 -24.43 3.93
N LEU A 48 2.75 -24.03 5.06
CA LEU A 48 1.45 -23.37 5.08
C LEU A 48 1.60 -21.90 4.64
N ILE A 49 1.34 -21.62 3.36
CA ILE A 49 1.40 -20.29 2.76
C ILE A 49 0.02 -19.95 2.17
N PRO A 50 -0.84 -19.21 2.88
CA PRO A 50 -2.23 -19.04 2.47
C PRO A 50 -2.42 -18.34 1.12
N ILE A 51 -1.55 -17.39 0.79
CA ILE A 51 -1.67 -16.57 -0.42
C ILE A 51 -0.29 -16.36 -1.05
N SER A 52 0.65 -15.78 -0.32
CA SER A 52 1.93 -15.33 -0.88
C SER A 52 3.09 -15.53 0.10
N SER A 53 4.26 -15.89 -0.46
CA SER A 53 5.56 -15.98 0.19
C SER A 53 6.32 -14.64 0.22
N ASN A 54 5.67 -13.52 -0.13
CA ASN A 54 6.35 -12.22 -0.25
C ASN A 54 6.21 -11.30 0.96
N GLY A 55 5.32 -11.62 1.92
CA GLY A 55 5.00 -10.73 3.02
C GLY A 55 6.20 -10.37 3.90
N GLY A 56 7.07 -11.33 4.19
CA GLY A 56 8.20 -11.18 5.10
C GLY A 56 9.28 -10.24 4.58
N HIS A 57 9.71 -10.40 3.32
CA HIS A 57 10.73 -9.50 2.76
C HIS A 57 10.17 -8.10 2.50
N ILE A 58 8.89 -7.95 2.10
CA ILE A 58 8.25 -6.63 1.96
C ILE A 58 8.12 -5.95 3.33
N PHE A 59 7.80 -6.70 4.38
CA PHE A 59 7.75 -6.17 5.74
C PHE A 59 9.14 -5.72 6.20
N TRP A 60 10.14 -6.56 6.00
CA TRP A 60 11.53 -6.24 6.31
C TRP A 60 12.03 -5.00 5.59
N LEU A 61 11.72 -4.89 4.30
CA LEU A 61 12.02 -3.74 3.44
C LEU A 61 11.51 -2.43 4.01
N GLY A 62 10.27 -2.43 4.51
CA GLY A 62 9.68 -1.25 5.12
C GLY A 62 10.54 -0.69 6.25
N PHE A 63 11.07 -1.56 7.10
CA PHE A 63 11.77 -1.16 8.32
C PHE A 63 13.28 -0.99 8.14
N HIS A 64 13.89 -1.72 7.22
CA HIS A 64 15.35 -1.77 7.09
C HIS A 64 15.93 -0.85 6.01
N GLN A 65 15.10 -0.03 5.35
CA GLN A 65 15.47 0.94 4.30
C GLN A 65 16.75 0.54 3.56
N LEU A 66 16.65 -0.48 2.71
CA LEU A 66 17.69 -0.68 1.71
C LEU A 66 17.73 0.57 0.84
N ASP A 67 18.93 1.05 0.55
CA ASP A 67 19.11 2.11 -0.44
C ASP A 67 18.37 1.68 -1.71
N ARG A 68 17.48 2.54 -2.22
CA ARG A 68 16.68 2.26 -3.41
C ARG A 68 17.57 1.98 -4.62
N SER A 69 18.79 2.53 -4.59
CA SER A 69 19.86 2.25 -5.52
C SER A 69 20.21 0.76 -5.55
N VAL A 70 20.17 0.04 -4.43
CA VAL A 70 20.40 -1.41 -4.36
C VAL A 70 19.29 -2.17 -5.10
N TYR A 71 18.03 -1.72 -5.04
CA TYR A 71 16.94 -2.36 -5.80
C TYR A 71 16.95 -2.04 -7.30
N GLN A 72 17.38 -0.83 -7.68
CA GLN A 72 17.39 -0.39 -9.07
C GLN A 72 18.67 -0.75 -9.80
N ASN A 73 19.81 -0.77 -9.09
CA ASN A 73 21.14 -1.02 -9.65
C ASN A 73 21.50 -2.50 -9.65
N PHE A 74 20.97 -3.32 -8.73
CA PHE A 74 21.10 -4.76 -8.89
C PHE A 74 20.18 -5.20 -10.03
N ASN A 75 20.82 -5.45 -11.17
CA ASN A 75 20.35 -6.25 -12.29
C ASN A 75 19.54 -5.56 -13.39
N ARG A 76 18.92 -4.38 -13.25
CA ARG A 76 18.09 -3.89 -14.37
C ARG A 76 18.91 -3.70 -15.67
N ALA A 77 20.07 -3.06 -15.59
CA ALA A 77 20.95 -2.87 -16.74
C ALA A 77 21.59 -4.18 -17.24
N GLU A 78 21.96 -5.09 -16.33
CA GLU A 78 22.56 -6.37 -16.69
C GLU A 78 21.55 -7.34 -17.31
N THR A 79 20.35 -7.45 -16.75
CA THR A 79 19.25 -8.23 -17.34
C THR A 79 18.80 -7.63 -18.66
N TYR A 80 18.71 -6.30 -18.80
CA TYR A 80 18.42 -5.68 -20.11
C TYR A 80 19.49 -6.02 -21.15
N ARG A 81 20.77 -6.00 -20.79
CA ARG A 81 21.87 -6.44 -21.67
C ARG A 81 21.82 -7.93 -21.96
N ALA A 82 21.55 -8.77 -20.96
CA ALA A 82 21.50 -10.23 -21.10
C ALA A 82 20.29 -10.70 -21.91
N THR A 83 19.21 -9.93 -21.91
CA THR A 83 17.99 -10.19 -22.70
C THR A 83 17.97 -9.46 -24.04
N GLU A 84 18.98 -8.62 -24.32
CA GLU A 84 19.10 -7.87 -25.57
C GLU A 84 19.24 -8.85 -26.75
N GLY A 85 18.38 -8.69 -27.76
CA GLY A 85 18.33 -9.60 -28.91
C GLY A 85 17.61 -10.94 -28.67
N LYS A 86 17.16 -11.24 -27.44
CA LYS A 86 16.37 -12.43 -27.15
C LYS A 86 14.88 -12.16 -27.39
N LYS A 87 14.17 -13.16 -27.94
CA LYS A 87 12.74 -13.05 -28.21
C LYS A 87 11.95 -13.06 -26.90
N ALA A 88 11.16 -12.02 -26.66
CA ALA A 88 10.24 -11.98 -25.53
C ALA A 88 9.35 -13.23 -25.52
N GLY A 89 9.45 -14.02 -24.44
CA GLY A 89 8.72 -15.28 -24.27
C GLY A 89 9.48 -16.55 -24.66
N SER A 90 10.76 -16.50 -25.03
CA SER A 90 11.59 -17.71 -25.13
C SER A 90 11.93 -18.25 -23.73
N GLU A 91 12.15 -19.57 -23.64
CA GLU A 91 12.61 -20.23 -22.40
C GLU A 91 13.86 -19.56 -21.83
N GLU A 92 14.80 -19.21 -22.70
CA GLU A 92 16.05 -18.52 -22.37
C GLU A 92 15.82 -17.11 -21.81
N TYR A 93 14.84 -16.38 -22.33
CA TYR A 93 14.43 -15.08 -21.79
C TYR A 93 13.83 -15.25 -20.39
N PHE A 94 13.00 -16.28 -20.18
CA PHE A 94 12.43 -16.58 -18.88
C PHE A 94 13.47 -17.01 -17.86
N GLN A 95 14.44 -17.84 -18.23
CA GLN A 95 15.51 -18.26 -17.33
C GLN A 95 16.34 -17.07 -16.85
N LEU A 96 16.80 -16.21 -17.76
CA LEU A 96 17.55 -15.00 -17.40
C LEU A 96 16.75 -14.04 -16.52
N THR A 97 15.47 -13.82 -16.87
CA THR A 97 14.62 -12.91 -16.07
C THR A 97 14.16 -13.51 -14.75
N ALA A 98 14.16 -14.83 -14.60
CA ALA A 98 13.86 -15.52 -13.35
C ALA A 98 15.06 -15.52 -12.39
N GLU A 99 16.27 -15.75 -12.92
CA GLU A 99 17.52 -15.67 -12.16
C GLU A 99 17.77 -14.24 -11.66
N ASP A 100 17.51 -13.26 -12.52
CA ASP A 100 17.66 -11.84 -12.20
C ASP A 100 16.38 -11.18 -11.67
N ASN A 101 15.35 -11.95 -11.33
CA ASN A 101 14.13 -11.37 -10.77
C ASN A 101 14.48 -10.69 -9.45
N ILE A 102 14.44 -9.35 -9.44
CA ILE A 102 14.80 -8.48 -8.32
C ILE A 102 13.96 -8.79 -7.05
N LEU A 103 12.77 -9.37 -7.23
CA LEU A 103 11.88 -9.83 -6.16
C LEU A 103 11.74 -11.37 -6.12
N GLY A 104 12.56 -12.06 -6.90
CA GLY A 104 12.63 -13.51 -6.94
C GLY A 104 13.45 -14.08 -5.79
N PHE A 105 13.22 -15.37 -5.53
CA PHE A 105 13.91 -16.10 -4.47
C PHE A 105 15.45 -16.01 -4.54
N PRO A 106 16.12 -16.24 -5.69
CA PRO A 106 17.59 -16.27 -5.73
C PRO A 106 18.22 -14.94 -5.30
N MET A 107 17.66 -13.83 -5.79
CA MET A 107 18.15 -12.51 -5.47
C MET A 107 17.94 -12.16 -4.00
N LEU A 108 16.73 -12.39 -3.47
CA LEU A 108 16.44 -12.15 -2.06
C LEU A 108 17.29 -13.04 -1.13
N GLN A 109 17.58 -14.28 -1.54
CA GLN A 109 18.46 -15.17 -0.79
C GLN A 109 19.90 -14.63 -0.75
N LYS A 110 20.42 -14.11 -1.86
CA LYS A 110 21.73 -13.46 -1.93
C LYS A 110 21.80 -12.23 -1.01
N VAL A 111 20.82 -11.33 -1.10
CA VAL A 111 20.73 -10.15 -0.23
C VAL A 111 20.68 -10.56 1.25
N TYR A 112 19.94 -11.60 1.58
CA TYR A 112 19.89 -12.13 2.94
C TYR A 112 21.26 -12.62 3.41
N ALA A 113 21.95 -13.41 2.58
CA ALA A 113 23.29 -13.94 2.89
C ALA A 113 24.32 -12.82 3.10
N GLU A 114 24.29 -11.78 2.26
CA GLU A 114 25.18 -10.61 2.38
C GLU A 114 24.89 -9.80 3.65
N ARG A 115 23.61 -9.64 4.01
CA ARG A 115 23.20 -8.84 5.17
C ARG A 115 23.36 -9.57 6.50
N TYR A 116 23.25 -10.90 6.47
CA TYR A 116 23.25 -11.77 7.65
C TYR A 116 24.25 -12.93 7.47
N PRO A 117 25.56 -12.65 7.35
CA PRO A 117 26.57 -13.66 7.01
C PRO A 117 26.68 -14.79 8.05
N ASP A 118 26.40 -14.48 9.32
CA ASP A 118 26.48 -15.45 10.43
C ASP A 118 25.21 -16.32 10.56
N HIS A 119 24.20 -16.12 9.71
CA HIS A 119 22.93 -16.82 9.81
C HIS A 119 22.80 -17.94 8.77
N HIS A 120 22.06 -18.99 9.13
CA HIS A 120 21.70 -20.03 8.18
C HIS A 120 20.93 -19.43 7.00
N ILE A 121 21.46 -19.61 5.79
CA ILE A 121 20.87 -19.10 4.56
C ILE A 121 19.62 -19.94 4.25
N PRO A 122 18.41 -19.33 4.19
CA PRO A 122 17.19 -20.05 3.91
C PRO A 122 17.22 -20.74 2.54
N GLN A 123 16.81 -22.01 2.47
CA GLN A 123 16.95 -22.84 1.25
C GLN A 123 15.73 -22.79 0.31
N ASN A 124 14.63 -22.18 0.74
CA ASN A 124 13.43 -21.99 -0.07
C ASN A 124 12.68 -20.71 0.30
N GLU A 125 11.76 -20.28 -0.56
CA GLU A 125 10.94 -19.07 -0.39
C GLU A 125 10.24 -19.00 0.96
N ALA A 126 9.69 -20.12 1.43
CA ALA A 126 8.92 -20.16 2.67
C ALA A 126 9.81 -19.92 3.90
N GLN A 127 11.02 -20.48 3.89
CA GLN A 127 12.02 -20.23 4.93
C GLN A 127 12.53 -18.79 4.85
N LEU A 128 12.82 -18.28 3.66
CA LEU A 128 13.32 -16.92 3.45
C LEU A 128 12.31 -15.87 3.91
N ASN A 129 11.04 -16.06 3.56
CA ASN A 129 9.94 -15.23 4.02
C ASN A 129 9.85 -15.18 5.56
N ARG A 130 9.97 -16.34 6.22
CA ARG A 130 9.97 -16.42 7.69
C ARG A 130 11.18 -15.75 8.32
N ALA A 131 12.36 -15.94 7.71
CA ALA A 131 13.61 -15.35 8.19
C ALA A 131 13.53 -13.82 8.16
N TYR A 132 13.15 -13.21 7.03
CA TYR A 132 12.95 -11.76 6.93
C TYR A 132 11.89 -11.24 7.91
N PHE A 133 10.77 -11.96 8.06
CA PHE A 133 9.74 -11.56 9.02
C PHE A 133 10.27 -11.55 10.45
N ALA A 134 11.01 -12.58 10.86
CA ALA A 134 11.64 -12.66 12.18
C ALA A 134 12.64 -11.51 12.40
N ARG A 135 13.51 -11.23 11.42
CA ARG A 135 14.44 -10.10 11.50
C ARG A 135 13.73 -8.75 11.64
N THR A 136 12.56 -8.61 11.03
CA THR A 136 11.74 -7.39 11.18
C THR A 136 11.21 -7.24 12.60
N LEU A 137 10.72 -8.33 13.20
CA LEU A 137 10.24 -8.31 14.59
C LEU A 137 11.38 -8.02 15.58
N GLU A 138 12.56 -8.59 15.36
CA GLU A 138 13.76 -8.30 16.16
C GLU A 138 14.11 -6.81 16.09
N PHE A 139 14.20 -6.24 14.88
CA PHE A 139 14.43 -4.80 14.70
C PHE A 139 13.37 -3.94 15.40
N MET A 140 12.09 -4.31 15.32
CA MET A 140 11.02 -3.56 15.98
C MET A 140 11.16 -3.57 17.51
N ASN A 141 11.59 -4.70 18.07
CA ASN A 141 11.82 -4.84 19.51
C ASN A 141 13.07 -4.07 19.97
N GLU A 142 14.14 -4.08 19.17
CA GLU A 142 15.40 -3.39 19.46
C GLU A 142 15.28 -1.86 19.28
N HIS A 143 14.41 -1.41 18.36
CA HIS A 143 14.29 -0.01 17.97
C HIS A 143 12.83 0.53 17.98
N PRO A 144 12.11 0.48 19.11
CA PRO A 144 10.71 0.90 19.16
C PRO A 144 10.51 2.38 18.79
N GLY A 145 11.48 3.25 19.11
CA GLY A 145 11.46 4.66 18.70
C GLY A 145 11.51 4.84 17.18
N ALA A 146 12.33 4.04 16.48
CA ALA A 146 12.42 4.08 15.02
C ALA A 146 11.11 3.59 14.37
N VAL A 147 10.44 2.59 14.96
CA VAL A 147 9.12 2.12 14.53
C VAL A 147 8.09 3.25 14.58
N VAL A 148 8.00 3.96 15.72
CA VAL A 148 7.04 5.08 15.87
C VAL A 148 7.33 6.18 14.85
N VAL A 149 8.59 6.57 14.70
CA VAL A 149 9.01 7.58 13.72
C VAL A 149 8.66 7.15 12.30
N LYS A 150 8.90 5.89 11.93
CA LYS A 150 8.52 5.34 10.63
C LYS A 150 7.02 5.43 10.41
N ILE A 151 6.21 4.92 11.34
CA ILE A 151 4.75 4.91 11.22
C ILE A 151 4.20 6.34 11.06
N ILE A 152 4.71 7.31 11.81
CA ILE A 152 4.31 8.72 11.66
C ILE A 152 4.70 9.24 10.27
N LYS A 153 5.96 9.07 9.85
CA LYS A 153 6.45 9.50 8.53
C LYS A 153 5.62 8.90 7.39
N ASP A 154 5.35 7.60 7.48
CA ASP A 154 4.64 6.85 6.45
C ASP A 154 3.14 7.20 6.44
N THR A 155 2.53 7.49 7.59
CA THR A 155 1.16 8.01 7.66
C THR A 155 1.05 9.38 6.98
N LEU A 156 2.05 10.26 7.17
CA LEU A 156 2.09 11.57 6.52
C LEU A 156 2.33 11.46 5.00
N ARG A 157 2.82 10.32 4.51
CA ARG A 157 3.00 10.02 3.08
C ARG A 157 1.72 9.48 2.41
N VAL A 158 0.71 9.04 3.16
CA VAL A 158 -0.56 8.55 2.60
C VAL A 158 -1.26 9.59 1.69
N PRO A 159 -1.37 10.88 2.07
CA PRO A 159 -1.94 11.91 1.19
C PRO A 159 -0.94 12.48 0.17
N TYR A 160 0.18 11.80 -0.13
CA TYR A 160 1.20 12.32 -1.04
C TYR A 160 0.65 12.52 -2.46
N LEU A 161 0.79 13.75 -2.95
CA LEU A 161 0.12 14.24 -4.16
C LEU A 161 0.83 13.88 -5.46
N PHE A 162 2.05 13.34 -5.38
CA PHE A 162 2.86 13.03 -6.55
C PHE A 162 2.89 11.52 -6.82
N ASP A 163 3.02 11.15 -8.09
CA ASP A 163 3.21 9.76 -8.50
C ASP A 163 4.65 9.28 -8.23
N HIS A 164 4.94 8.02 -8.63
CA HIS A 164 6.28 7.44 -8.47
C HIS A 164 7.36 8.19 -9.24
N PHE A 165 7.01 8.91 -10.31
CA PHE A 165 7.92 9.74 -11.10
C PHE A 165 8.04 11.17 -10.56
N GLY A 166 7.27 11.49 -9.51
CA GLY A 166 7.18 12.81 -8.90
C GLY A 166 6.36 13.82 -9.69
N ARG A 167 5.45 13.35 -10.54
CA ARG A 167 4.47 14.20 -11.25
C ARG A 167 3.24 14.39 -10.38
N TYR A 168 2.69 15.60 -10.34
CA TYR A 168 1.49 15.89 -9.57
C TYR A 168 0.28 15.14 -10.13
N VAL A 169 -0.51 14.50 -9.27
CA VAL A 169 -1.70 13.77 -9.69
C VAL A 169 -2.94 14.62 -9.46
N VAL A 170 -3.36 15.33 -10.52
CA VAL A 170 -4.50 16.27 -10.52
C VAL A 170 -5.78 15.63 -9.98
N SER A 171 -6.13 14.43 -10.44
CA SER A 171 -7.33 13.74 -10.01
C SER A 171 -7.34 13.52 -8.49
N PHE A 172 -6.21 13.09 -7.94
CA PHE A 172 -6.05 12.86 -6.52
C PHE A 172 -6.07 14.15 -5.71
N GLY A 173 -5.33 15.18 -6.14
CA GLY A 173 -5.32 16.48 -5.47
C GLY A 173 -6.69 17.17 -5.47
N CYS A 174 -7.46 17.05 -6.56
CA CYS A 174 -8.82 17.56 -6.64
C CYS A 174 -9.76 16.78 -5.70
N LEU A 175 -9.63 15.45 -5.63
CA LEU A 175 -10.51 14.60 -4.83
C LEU A 175 -10.22 14.66 -3.33
N LEU A 176 -8.95 14.80 -2.94
CA LEU A 176 -8.52 14.73 -1.55
C LEU A 176 -9.28 15.68 -0.59
N PRO A 177 -9.47 16.99 -0.86
CA PRO A 177 -10.22 17.85 0.05
C PRO A 177 -11.70 17.43 0.18
N PHE A 178 -12.31 16.95 -0.90
CA PHE A 178 -13.67 16.41 -0.86
C PHE A 178 -13.72 15.11 -0.08
N ALA A 179 -12.72 14.24 -0.22
CA ALA A 179 -12.64 13.00 0.53
C ALA A 179 -12.51 13.25 2.04
N ILE A 180 -11.69 14.22 2.44
CA ILE A 180 -11.57 14.65 3.85
C ILE A 180 -12.90 15.21 4.36
N ALA A 181 -13.56 16.07 3.58
CA ALA A 181 -14.88 16.60 3.94
C ALA A 181 -15.94 15.49 4.03
N GLY A 182 -15.91 14.51 3.12
CA GLY A 182 -16.83 13.38 3.09
C GLY A 182 -16.64 12.43 4.26
N LEU A 183 -15.38 12.15 4.60
CA LEU A 183 -15.01 11.43 5.82
C LEU A 183 -15.54 12.15 7.07
N TRP A 184 -15.39 13.48 7.12
CA TRP A 184 -15.96 14.28 8.20
C TRP A 184 -17.48 14.19 8.23
N ILE A 185 -18.19 14.39 7.12
CA ILE A 185 -19.67 14.30 7.05
C ILE A 185 -20.16 12.94 7.55
N THR A 186 -19.50 11.86 7.11
CA THR A 186 -19.89 10.48 7.42
C THR A 186 -19.50 10.03 8.84
N ARG A 187 -18.68 10.80 9.58
CA ARG A 187 -18.19 10.44 10.93
C ARG A 187 -19.29 10.08 11.94
N LYS A 188 -20.47 10.71 11.84
CA LYS A 188 -21.60 10.43 12.74
C LYS A 188 -22.31 9.10 12.40
N ARG A 189 -22.12 8.60 11.18
CA ARG A 189 -22.65 7.31 10.68
C ARG A 189 -21.66 6.15 10.87
N TRP A 190 -20.66 6.28 11.74
CA TRP A 190 -19.60 5.27 11.93
C TRP A 190 -20.11 3.87 12.29
N ARG A 191 -21.24 3.75 13.01
CA ARG A 191 -21.84 2.44 13.32
C ARG A 191 -22.43 1.77 12.08
N GLU A 192 -22.94 2.57 11.15
CA GLU A 192 -23.50 2.10 9.90
C GLU A 192 -22.39 1.72 8.91
N LEU A 193 -21.35 2.55 8.85
CA LEU A 193 -20.25 2.46 7.89
C LEU A 193 -18.99 1.77 8.46
N ASN A 194 -19.09 1.07 9.59
CA ASN A 194 -17.91 0.53 10.29
C ASN A 194 -17.08 -0.42 9.42
N LEU A 195 -17.67 -1.33 8.63
CA LEU A 195 -16.93 -2.21 7.72
C LEU A 195 -16.19 -1.41 6.67
N PHE A 196 -16.83 -0.36 6.17
CA PHE A 196 -16.24 0.52 5.18
C PHE A 196 -15.02 1.24 5.77
N TYR A 197 -15.14 1.78 6.99
CA TYR A 197 -14.02 2.41 7.70
C TYR A 197 -12.92 1.41 8.07
N VAL A 198 -13.28 0.24 8.60
CA VAL A 198 -12.30 -0.80 8.97
C VAL A 198 -11.55 -1.26 7.73
N LEU A 199 -12.23 -1.48 6.61
CA LEU A 199 -11.58 -1.88 5.36
C LEU A 199 -10.66 -0.77 4.85
N PHE A 200 -11.16 0.47 4.75
CA PHE A 200 -10.35 1.62 4.34
C PHE A 200 -9.10 1.79 5.21
N VAL A 201 -9.28 1.83 6.54
CA VAL A 201 -8.17 1.97 7.49
C VAL A 201 -7.23 0.77 7.41
N SER A 202 -7.73 -0.46 7.23
CA SER A 202 -6.86 -1.64 7.12
C SER A 202 -5.96 -1.60 5.88
N LEU A 203 -6.48 -1.10 4.75
CA LEU A 203 -5.70 -0.95 3.52
C LEU A 203 -4.63 0.13 3.67
N VAL A 204 -4.99 1.27 4.27
CA VAL A 204 -4.04 2.34 4.58
C VAL A 204 -2.97 1.85 5.57
N MET A 205 -3.37 1.13 6.62
CA MET A 205 -2.42 0.59 7.60
C MET A 205 -1.49 -0.46 7.00
N LEU A 206 -1.98 -1.29 6.09
CA LEU A 206 -1.13 -2.23 5.35
C LEU A 206 -0.05 -1.49 4.58
N GLU A 207 -0.40 -0.40 3.90
CA GLU A 207 0.59 0.44 3.22
C GLU A 207 1.59 1.06 4.22
N VAL A 208 1.11 1.68 5.30
CA VAL A 208 1.96 2.34 6.31
C VAL A 208 2.92 1.36 6.99
N ILE A 209 2.47 0.14 7.27
CA ILE A 209 3.29 -0.89 7.92
C ILE A 209 4.33 -1.42 6.95
N PHE A 210 3.91 -1.86 5.76
CA PHE A 210 4.78 -2.58 4.85
C PHE A 210 5.68 -1.65 4.05
N HIS A 211 5.10 -0.75 3.25
CA HIS A 211 5.88 0.21 2.48
C HIS A 211 4.91 1.21 1.82
N PRO A 212 4.94 2.51 2.17
CA PRO A 212 4.16 3.49 1.42
C PRO A 212 4.81 3.79 0.08
N THR A 213 4.05 3.62 -0.99
CA THR A 213 4.43 4.14 -2.30
C THR A 213 3.20 4.68 -2.98
N PRO A 214 3.31 5.74 -3.80
CA PRO A 214 2.15 6.30 -4.50
C PRO A 214 1.37 5.28 -5.35
N ARG A 215 1.95 4.14 -5.72
CA ARG A 215 1.26 3.05 -6.43
C ARG A 215 0.37 2.19 -5.53
N PHE A 216 0.64 2.11 -4.22
CA PHE A 216 -0.14 1.29 -3.29
C PHE A 216 -1.38 2.00 -2.75
N ARG A 217 -1.68 3.19 -3.27
CA ARG A 217 -2.96 3.85 -3.03
C ARG A 217 -4.11 3.31 -3.87
N ILE A 218 -3.83 2.66 -5.00
CA ILE A 218 -4.83 2.08 -5.91
C ILE A 218 -5.89 1.23 -5.19
N PRO A 219 -5.57 0.36 -4.22
CA PRO A 219 -6.55 -0.45 -3.52
C PRO A 219 -7.54 0.36 -2.67
N TYR A 220 -7.14 1.52 -2.13
CA TYR A 220 -8.00 2.36 -1.30
C TYR A 220 -8.51 3.64 -1.98
N GLU A 221 -8.05 3.96 -3.19
CA GLU A 221 -8.58 5.05 -4.02
C GLU A 221 -10.11 5.00 -4.19
N PRO A 222 -10.77 3.83 -4.41
CA PRO A 222 -12.23 3.77 -4.49
C PRO A 222 -12.93 4.33 -3.24
N PHE A 223 -12.34 4.18 -2.05
CA PHE A 223 -12.89 4.71 -0.81
C PHE A 223 -12.76 6.24 -0.77
N ILE A 224 -11.62 6.77 -1.22
CA ILE A 224 -11.39 8.21 -1.36
C ILE A 224 -12.41 8.81 -2.31
N ILE A 225 -12.69 8.15 -3.45
CA ILE A 225 -13.71 8.57 -4.41
C ILE A 225 -15.10 8.59 -3.77
N LEU A 226 -15.48 7.53 -3.03
CA LEU A 226 -16.79 7.45 -2.36
C LEU A 226 -16.98 8.51 -1.27
N PHE A 227 -15.94 8.79 -0.46
CA PHE A 227 -15.97 9.90 0.48
C PHE A 227 -16.06 11.24 -0.27
N GLY A 228 -15.26 11.42 -1.32
CA GLY A 228 -15.28 12.63 -2.16
C GLY A 228 -16.65 12.89 -2.78
N ALA A 229 -17.29 11.86 -3.33
CA ALA A 229 -18.63 11.92 -3.88
C ALA A 229 -19.66 12.32 -2.81
N THR A 230 -19.52 11.83 -1.57
CA THR A 230 -20.42 12.20 -0.47
C THR A 230 -20.37 13.71 -0.18
N ALA A 231 -19.16 14.28 -0.13
CA ALA A 231 -19.00 15.72 0.02
C ALA A 231 -19.47 16.50 -1.21
N GLY A 232 -19.18 15.98 -2.41
CA GLY A 232 -19.63 16.56 -3.68
C GLY A 232 -21.16 16.66 -3.76
N VAL A 233 -21.89 15.61 -3.38
CA VAL A 233 -23.35 15.60 -3.32
C VAL A 233 -23.87 16.56 -2.24
N ALA A 234 -23.26 16.57 -1.06
CA ALA A 234 -23.67 17.49 0.01
C ALA A 234 -23.45 18.96 -0.38
N LEU A 235 -22.38 19.24 -1.13
CA LEU A 235 -22.15 20.56 -1.72
C LEU A 235 -23.18 20.84 -2.83
N PHE A 236 -23.42 19.87 -3.73
CA PHE A 236 -24.39 19.95 -4.84
C PHE A 236 -25.79 20.33 -4.36
N GLN A 237 -26.26 19.71 -3.29
CA GLN A 237 -27.57 20.01 -2.69
C GLN A 237 -27.69 21.42 -2.12
N ARG A 238 -26.56 22.12 -1.88
CA ARG A 238 -26.52 23.51 -1.45
C ARG A 238 -26.38 24.50 -2.61
N PHE A 239 -26.24 24.03 -3.84
CA PHE A 239 -26.22 24.91 -5.01
C PHE A 239 -27.59 25.54 -5.18
N SER A 240 -27.59 26.85 -5.11
CA SER A 240 -28.69 27.70 -5.53
C SER A 240 -28.08 28.77 -6.41
N VAL A 241 -28.78 29.21 -7.45
CA VAL A 241 -28.32 30.29 -8.36
C VAL A 241 -27.99 31.58 -7.58
N ARG A 242 -28.50 31.72 -6.35
CA ARG A 242 -28.23 32.83 -5.44
C ARG A 242 -26.89 32.73 -4.68
N HIS A 243 -26.22 31.57 -4.67
CA HIS A 243 -24.99 31.33 -3.92
C HIS A 243 -23.83 31.03 -4.86
N LEU A 244 -22.95 32.02 -5.07
CA LEU A 244 -21.78 31.91 -5.95
C LEU A 244 -20.62 31.09 -5.32
N LEU A 245 -20.57 31.03 -3.98
CA LEU A 245 -19.45 30.46 -3.22
C LEU A 245 -19.09 29.00 -3.61
N PRO A 246 -20.04 28.05 -3.78
CA PRO A 246 -19.70 26.68 -4.17
C PRO A 246 -19.00 26.58 -5.53
N TYR A 247 -19.39 27.42 -6.51
CA TYR A 247 -18.75 27.47 -7.82
C TYR A 247 -17.33 28.01 -7.73
N VAL A 248 -17.13 29.09 -6.97
CA VAL A 248 -15.80 29.69 -6.76
C VAL A 248 -14.86 28.69 -6.07
N LEU A 249 -15.36 27.92 -5.10
CA LEU A 249 -14.56 26.89 -4.43
C LEU A 249 -14.16 25.76 -5.39
N ILE A 250 -15.07 25.26 -6.22
CA ILE A 250 -14.76 24.21 -7.20
C ILE A 250 -13.74 24.71 -8.23
N VAL A 251 -13.99 25.88 -8.83
CA VAL A 251 -13.08 26.48 -9.81
C VAL A 251 -11.72 26.76 -9.17
N GLY A 252 -11.69 27.29 -7.94
CA GLY A 252 -10.46 27.53 -7.19
C GLY A 252 -9.66 26.25 -6.96
N VAL A 253 -10.31 25.17 -6.51
CA VAL A 253 -9.66 23.85 -6.33
C VAL A 253 -9.09 23.34 -7.66
N ILE A 254 -9.88 23.35 -8.74
CA ILE A 254 -9.42 22.87 -10.05
C ILE A 254 -8.24 23.71 -10.55
N THR A 255 -8.34 25.05 -10.49
CA THR A 255 -7.28 25.96 -10.93
C THR A 255 -5.99 25.76 -10.14
N ILE A 256 -6.05 25.65 -8.81
CA ILE A 256 -4.87 25.36 -7.97
C ILE A 256 -4.24 24.03 -8.37
N ASN A 257 -5.05 22.99 -8.59
CA ASN A 257 -4.55 21.67 -8.99
C ASN A 257 -3.91 21.68 -10.39
N LEU A 258 -4.45 22.44 -11.34
CA LEU A 258 -3.88 22.61 -12.67
C LEU A 258 -2.56 23.39 -12.63
N ILE A 259 -2.46 24.41 -11.77
CA ILE A 259 -1.19 25.10 -11.50
C ILE A 259 -0.18 24.09 -10.92
N PHE A 260 -0.61 23.27 -9.96
CA PHE A 260 0.28 22.28 -9.35
C PHE A 260 0.79 21.25 -10.37
N TYR A 261 -0.06 20.87 -11.32
CA TYR A 261 0.32 20.03 -12.44
C TYR A 261 1.35 20.68 -13.36
N ALA A 262 1.05 21.89 -13.84
CA ALA A 262 1.90 22.62 -14.77
C ALA A 262 3.31 22.88 -14.19
N TYR A 263 3.41 23.07 -12.88
CA TYR A 263 4.66 23.34 -12.17
C TYR A 263 5.10 22.18 -11.25
N SER A 264 4.75 20.94 -11.61
CA SER A 264 5.00 19.74 -10.77
C SER A 264 6.44 19.66 -10.26
N ASP A 265 7.42 19.87 -11.15
CA ASP A 265 8.85 19.78 -10.79
C ASP A 265 9.27 20.88 -9.82
N SER A 266 8.94 22.14 -10.14
CA SER A 266 9.27 23.29 -9.29
C SER A 266 8.64 23.16 -7.90
N ILE A 267 7.39 22.72 -7.82
CA ILE A 267 6.67 22.51 -6.57
C ILE A 267 7.29 21.37 -5.78
N ARG A 268 7.61 20.24 -6.44
CA ARG A 268 8.31 19.12 -5.81
C ARG A 268 9.65 19.56 -5.22
N HIS A 269 10.45 20.34 -5.94
CA HIS A 269 11.71 20.89 -5.44
C HIS A 269 11.49 21.86 -4.26
N ALA A 270 10.46 22.70 -4.30
CA ALA A 270 10.12 23.59 -3.20
C ALA A 270 9.73 22.80 -1.92
N PHE A 271 8.88 21.77 -2.03
CA PHE A 271 8.54 20.90 -0.91
C PHE A 271 9.78 20.20 -0.32
N ARG A 272 10.71 19.74 -1.18
CA ARG A 272 11.96 19.13 -0.74
C ARG A 272 12.88 20.13 -0.03
N ALA A 273 12.99 21.36 -0.54
CA ALA A 273 13.76 22.42 0.10
C ALA A 273 13.19 22.73 1.50
N ILE A 274 11.87 22.85 1.62
CA ILE A 274 11.19 23.05 2.91
C ILE A 274 11.45 21.87 3.85
N ALA A 275 11.32 20.64 3.37
CA ALA A 275 11.61 19.45 4.16
C ALA A 275 13.06 19.44 4.67
N SER A 276 14.02 19.76 3.80
CA SER A 276 15.44 19.87 4.17
C SER A 276 15.68 20.97 5.21
N LEU A 277 15.04 22.13 5.09
CA LEU A 277 15.12 23.21 6.08
C LEU A 277 14.56 22.79 7.45
N LEU A 278 13.55 21.93 7.45
CA LEU A 278 12.96 21.36 8.67
C LEU A 278 13.74 20.15 9.22
N GLY A 279 14.90 19.81 8.63
CA GLY A 279 15.70 18.65 9.03
C GLY A 279 15.03 17.30 8.73
N LEU A 280 14.02 17.28 7.85
CA LEU A 280 13.36 16.05 7.43
C LEU A 280 14.22 15.36 6.36
N PRO A 281 14.39 14.03 6.43
CA PRO A 281 15.14 13.30 5.43
C PRO A 281 14.47 13.43 4.06
N VAL A 282 15.23 13.88 3.07
CA VAL A 282 14.81 13.99 1.67
C VAL A 282 15.47 12.86 0.90
N GLU A 283 14.69 11.94 0.34
CA GLU A 283 15.24 10.85 -0.48
C GLU A 283 15.91 11.43 -1.74
N PRO A 284 17.14 11.02 -2.07
CA PRO A 284 17.76 11.33 -3.36
C PRO A 284 16.96 10.69 -4.49
N ASN A 285 17.05 11.30 -5.69
CA ASN A 285 16.31 10.87 -6.88
C ASN A 285 16.66 9.45 -7.32
#